data_AF-A0A2E1W9D3-F1
#
_entry.id   AF-A0A2E1W9D3-F1
#
_cell.length_a   1.000
_cell.length_b   1.000
_cell.length_c   1.000
_cell.angle_alpha   90.00
_cell.angle_beta   90.00
_cell.angle_gamma   90.00
#
_symmetry.space_group_name_H-M   'P 1'
#
loop_
_entity.id
_entity.type
_entity.pdbx_description
1 polymer ?
#
loop_
_entity_poly.entity_id
_entity_poly.type
_entity_poly.pdbx_seq_one_letter_code
_entity_poly.pdbx_strand_id
1 'polypeptide(L)'
;MKKLYTILFFLKLSSCFTQGDQKIIKQDFDGDGSNEKLILNYYLGKIDFAVLYYEKKTKKCTLDIKATNKHPSLINTIPLCDDLLKPEYKKITQFVDSIIFNIPASKNLDLTLGWLLDVYSSKKIITDHPYFISRSKFKTKIKNGTYESPSSHRILVKGKLVKKINQLHQKSDTTAKSWITFDANLLNNARQITEYELNPSWPQFIDSVGPIEIYKTGHSVFIETDTMHQVLFASDGVLFQNLQKLNWESIQQVGTYKKYYLVLTQPYPGIENKLFLIDLLRGLILEFRKDVLLDFKNYYLNIESFDIMEDELFLFIRKSPNFDYKIKEKSISMILIDNSIKILESK
;
A
#
# COMPACT_ATOMS: atom_id res chain seq x y z
N MET A 1 24.86 -21.19 -44.61
CA MET A 1 23.72 -21.97 -44.06
C MET A 1 23.89 -22.42 -42.60
N LYS A 2 25.04 -22.98 -42.17
CA LYS A 2 25.23 -23.43 -40.76
C LYS A 2 25.03 -22.35 -39.67
N LYS A 3 25.39 -21.08 -39.91
CA LYS A 3 25.19 -19.99 -38.93
C LYS A 3 23.72 -19.57 -38.72
N LEU A 4 22.84 -19.79 -39.71
CA LEU A 4 21.42 -19.45 -39.61
C LEU A 4 20.67 -20.44 -38.70
N TYR A 5 21.06 -21.72 -38.76
CA TYR A 5 20.47 -22.78 -37.91
C TYR A 5 20.83 -22.61 -36.44
N THR A 6 22.04 -22.13 -36.11
CA THR A 6 22.44 -21.88 -34.70
C THR A 6 21.65 -20.73 -34.07
N ILE A 7 21.37 -19.66 -34.84
CA ILE A 7 20.58 -18.51 -34.38
C ILE A 7 19.11 -18.90 -34.18
N LEU A 8 18.52 -19.68 -35.11
CA LEU A 8 17.16 -20.22 -34.96
C LEU A 8 17.01 -21.21 -33.80
N PHE A 9 18.06 -21.97 -33.48
CA PHE A 9 18.06 -22.88 -32.32
C PHE A 9 18.14 -22.11 -30.99
N PHE A 10 18.92 -21.03 -30.91
CA PHE A 10 18.96 -20.15 -29.73
C PHE A 10 17.67 -19.33 -29.55
N LEU A 11 17.03 -18.89 -30.64
CA LEU A 11 15.73 -18.22 -30.61
C LEU A 11 14.59 -19.15 -30.16
N LYS A 12 14.65 -20.45 -30.51
CA LYS A 12 13.69 -21.45 -29.99
C LYS A 12 13.93 -21.79 -28.51
N LEU A 13 15.18 -21.85 -28.06
CA LEU A 13 15.52 -22.09 -26.65
C LEU A 13 15.18 -20.91 -25.73
N SER A 14 15.14 -19.68 -26.26
CA SER A 14 14.74 -18.48 -25.51
C SER A 14 13.24 -18.16 -25.57
N SER A 15 12.48 -18.88 -26.40
CA SER A 15 11.01 -18.73 -26.52
C SER A 15 10.19 -19.68 -25.65
N CYS A 16 10.83 -20.58 -24.90
CA CYS A 16 10.19 -21.27 -23.78
C CYS A 16 10.54 -20.56 -22.48
N PHE A 17 9.60 -20.47 -21.55
CA PHE A 17 9.72 -19.95 -20.18
C PHE A 17 9.42 -18.45 -19.95
N THR A 18 8.31 -17.96 -20.50
CA THR A 18 7.34 -17.26 -19.64
C THR A 18 6.22 -18.24 -19.32
N GLN A 19 6.51 -19.21 -18.47
CA GLN A 19 5.66 -20.38 -18.23
C GLN A 19 4.63 -20.09 -17.14
N GLY A 20 3.35 -20.11 -17.51
CA GLY A 20 2.30 -20.37 -16.54
C GLY A 20 2.39 -21.84 -16.16
N ASP A 21 2.82 -22.12 -14.93
CA ASP A 21 2.97 -23.50 -14.44
C ASP A 21 1.77 -23.88 -13.57
N GLN A 22 1.38 -25.14 -13.66
CA GLN A 22 0.28 -25.69 -12.85
C GLN A 22 0.81 -26.83 -11.98
N LYS A 23 0.58 -26.74 -10.68
CA LYS A 23 0.84 -27.84 -9.73
C LYS A 23 -0.48 -28.41 -9.23
N ILE A 24 -0.61 -29.73 -9.27
CA ILE A 24 -1.81 -30.43 -8.78
C ILE A 24 -1.41 -31.29 -7.59
N ILE A 25 -2.07 -31.09 -6.46
CA ILE A 25 -1.92 -31.89 -5.25
C ILE A 25 -3.23 -32.65 -5.03
N LYS A 26 -3.14 -33.98 -4.92
CA LYS A 26 -4.27 -34.87 -4.61
C LYS A 26 -3.92 -35.68 -3.38
N GLN A 27 -4.67 -35.51 -2.32
CA GLN A 27 -4.47 -36.19 -1.05
C GLN A 27 -5.75 -36.02 -0.22
N ASP A 28 -5.99 -36.99 0.66
CA ASP A 28 -6.96 -36.90 1.74
C ASP A 28 -6.43 -35.92 2.82
N PHE A 29 -6.91 -34.67 2.76
CA PHE A 29 -6.41 -33.59 3.61
C PHE A 29 -7.01 -33.65 5.03
N ASP A 30 -8.18 -34.26 5.21
CA ASP A 30 -8.88 -34.33 6.50
C ASP A 30 -8.94 -35.74 7.13
N GLY A 31 -8.53 -36.77 6.38
CA GLY A 31 -8.47 -38.15 6.82
C GLY A 31 -9.80 -38.90 6.71
N ASP A 32 -10.72 -38.44 5.85
CA ASP A 32 -12.06 -39.04 5.67
C ASP A 32 -12.09 -40.23 4.68
N GLY A 33 -10.95 -40.55 4.06
CA GLY A 33 -10.80 -41.60 3.06
C GLY A 33 -11.11 -41.16 1.62
N SER A 34 -11.48 -39.90 1.40
CA SER A 34 -11.67 -39.27 0.09
C SER A 34 -10.48 -38.37 -0.24
N ASN A 35 -10.08 -38.35 -1.51
CA ASN A 35 -9.02 -37.43 -1.94
C ASN A 35 -9.59 -36.08 -2.35
N GLU A 36 -9.16 -35.00 -1.70
CA GLU A 36 -9.29 -33.63 -2.18
C GLU A 36 -8.32 -33.37 -3.35
N LYS A 37 -8.60 -32.31 -4.10
CA LYS A 37 -7.71 -31.83 -5.17
C LYS A 37 -7.48 -30.33 -5.03
N LEU A 38 -6.23 -29.94 -4.80
CA LEU A 38 -5.78 -28.55 -4.86
C LEU A 38 -5.01 -28.32 -6.17
N ILE A 39 -5.45 -27.32 -6.94
CA ILE A 39 -4.78 -26.87 -8.16
C ILE A 39 -4.17 -25.51 -7.87
N LEU A 40 -2.86 -25.40 -8.05
CA LEU A 40 -2.12 -24.14 -7.94
C LEU A 40 -1.73 -23.69 -9.34
N ASN A 41 -2.06 -22.45 -9.68
CA ASN A 41 -1.63 -21.84 -10.94
C ASN A 41 -0.59 -20.78 -10.60
N TYR A 42 0.55 -20.83 -11.29
CA TYR A 42 1.67 -19.94 -11.06
C TYR A 42 1.81 -18.97 -12.22
N TYR A 43 2.22 -17.75 -11.89
CA TYR A 43 2.64 -16.74 -12.85
C TYR A 43 3.94 -16.12 -12.37
N LEU A 44 4.98 -16.19 -13.20
CA LEU A 44 6.33 -15.70 -12.86
C LEU A 44 6.85 -16.25 -11.51
N GLY A 45 6.63 -17.56 -11.28
CA GLY A 45 7.10 -18.27 -10.07
C GLY A 45 6.30 -17.98 -8.80
N LYS A 46 5.26 -17.13 -8.84
CA LYS A 46 4.36 -16.87 -7.70
C LYS A 46 2.99 -17.49 -7.94
N ILE A 47 2.31 -17.93 -6.88
CA ILE A 47 0.94 -18.45 -6.99
C ILE A 47 0.03 -17.30 -7.40
N ASP A 48 -0.64 -17.44 -8.53
CA ASP A 48 -1.58 -16.47 -9.07
C ASP A 48 -2.98 -16.70 -8.46
N PHE A 49 -3.49 -17.92 -8.60
CA PHE A 49 -4.74 -18.35 -7.98
C PHE A 49 -4.71 -19.84 -7.69
N ALA A 50 -5.54 -20.28 -6.75
CA ALA A 50 -5.70 -21.67 -6.38
C ALA A 50 -7.15 -22.12 -6.50
N VAL A 51 -7.37 -23.38 -6.89
CA VAL A 51 -8.70 -24.00 -6.98
C VAL A 51 -8.70 -25.28 -6.15
N LEU A 52 -9.49 -25.28 -5.10
CA LEU A 52 -9.72 -26.43 -4.23
C LEU A 52 -11.02 -27.14 -4.63
N TYR A 53 -10.95 -28.45 -4.81
CA TYR A 53 -12.10 -29.35 -4.90
C TYR A 53 -12.11 -30.27 -3.69
N TYR A 54 -13.25 -30.33 -3.00
CA TYR A 54 -13.45 -31.10 -1.77
C TYR A 54 -14.82 -31.78 -1.77
N GLU A 55 -15.08 -32.66 -0.80
CA GLU A 55 -16.28 -33.52 -0.76
C GLU A 55 -16.49 -34.27 -2.08
N LYS A 56 -15.53 -35.12 -2.44
CA LYS A 56 -15.59 -35.93 -3.68
C LYS A 56 -15.80 -35.06 -4.95
N LYS A 57 -15.28 -33.82 -4.94
CA LYS A 57 -15.35 -32.81 -6.00
C LYS A 57 -16.74 -32.19 -6.23
N THR A 58 -17.68 -32.37 -5.31
CA THR A 58 -18.98 -31.71 -5.38
C THR A 58 -18.89 -30.22 -5.03
N LYS A 59 -17.92 -29.84 -4.20
CA LYS A 59 -17.64 -28.45 -3.86
C LYS A 59 -16.36 -27.95 -4.51
N LYS A 60 -16.37 -26.66 -4.85
CA LYS A 60 -15.26 -25.93 -5.48
C LYS A 60 -15.07 -24.60 -4.77
N CYS A 61 -13.85 -24.32 -4.32
CA CYS A 61 -13.44 -23.02 -3.83
C CYS A 61 -12.32 -22.46 -4.71
N THR A 62 -12.40 -21.19 -5.08
CA THR A 62 -11.34 -20.49 -5.83
C THR A 62 -10.77 -19.40 -4.93
N LEU A 63 -9.45 -19.43 -4.74
CA LEU A 63 -8.70 -18.45 -3.94
C LEU A 63 -7.95 -17.54 -4.92
N ASP A 64 -8.40 -16.29 -5.02
CA ASP A 64 -7.74 -15.26 -5.82
C ASP A 64 -6.58 -14.66 -5.02
N ILE A 65 -5.36 -15.16 -5.27
CA ILE A 65 -4.19 -14.91 -4.43
C ILE A 65 -3.44 -13.67 -4.91
N LYS A 66 -3.27 -13.49 -6.21
CA LYS A 66 -2.60 -12.33 -6.78
C LYS A 66 -3.46 -11.07 -6.58
N ALA A 67 -2.80 -9.93 -6.45
CA ALA A 67 -3.50 -8.65 -6.58
C ALA A 67 -3.91 -8.48 -8.06
N THR A 68 -5.19 -8.28 -8.32
CA THR A 68 -5.71 -8.03 -9.68
C THR A 68 -5.46 -6.60 -10.12
N ASN A 69 -5.37 -5.65 -9.17
CA ASN A 69 -4.98 -4.27 -9.45
C ASN A 69 -3.49 -4.17 -9.84
N LYS A 70 -3.20 -3.35 -10.85
CA LYS A 70 -1.82 -3.03 -11.29
C LYS A 70 -1.08 -2.15 -10.28
N HIS A 71 -1.79 -1.50 -9.36
CA HIS A 71 -1.17 -0.73 -8.29
C HIS A 71 -0.60 -1.67 -7.21
N PRO A 72 0.68 -1.50 -6.85
CA PRO A 72 1.29 -2.25 -5.75
C PRO A 72 0.69 -1.80 -4.42
N SER A 73 0.55 -2.73 -3.48
CA SER A 73 -0.07 -2.45 -2.19
C SER A 73 0.69 -3.18 -1.09
N LEU A 74 0.78 -2.54 0.08
CA LEU A 74 1.34 -3.11 1.29
C LEU A 74 0.45 -4.23 1.82
N ILE A 75 -0.85 -4.18 1.48
CA ILE A 75 -1.80 -5.23 1.81
C ILE A 75 -2.30 -5.93 0.56
N ASN A 76 -2.79 -7.15 0.71
CA ASN A 76 -3.58 -7.83 -0.31
C ASN A 76 -4.63 -8.68 0.39
N THR A 77 -5.79 -8.85 -0.24
CA THR A 77 -6.85 -9.69 0.29
C THR A 77 -6.86 -11.02 -0.42
N ILE A 78 -6.95 -12.11 0.33
CA ILE A 78 -7.12 -13.47 -0.21
C ILE A 78 -8.45 -13.97 0.33
N PRO A 79 -9.51 -13.91 -0.50
CA PRO A 79 -10.84 -14.35 -0.08
C PRO A 79 -10.88 -15.82 0.27
N LEU A 80 -11.69 -16.15 1.27
CA LEU A 80 -11.89 -17.53 1.71
C LEU A 80 -13.35 -17.88 1.54
N CYS A 81 -13.64 -18.98 0.84
CA CYS A 81 -15.01 -19.45 0.67
C CYS A 81 -15.67 -19.71 2.03
N ASP A 82 -16.89 -19.20 2.21
CA ASP A 82 -17.57 -19.21 3.52
C ASP A 82 -17.75 -20.64 4.08
N ASP A 83 -17.90 -21.64 3.21
CA ASP A 83 -17.96 -23.04 3.62
C ASP A 83 -16.70 -23.50 4.36
N LEU A 84 -15.50 -23.11 3.90
CA LEU A 84 -14.22 -23.49 4.52
C LEU A 84 -14.01 -22.90 5.94
N LEU A 85 -14.94 -22.05 6.38
CA LEU A 85 -14.97 -21.53 7.76
C LEU A 85 -15.68 -22.48 8.73
N LYS A 86 -16.40 -23.49 8.24
CA LYS A 86 -17.09 -24.45 9.10
C LYS A 86 -16.08 -25.34 9.84
N PRO A 87 -16.34 -25.71 11.10
CA PRO A 87 -15.41 -26.52 11.89
C PRO A 87 -15.03 -27.86 11.24
N GLU A 88 -15.95 -28.45 10.48
CA GLU A 88 -15.75 -29.72 9.76
C GLU A 88 -14.59 -29.67 8.75
N TYR A 89 -14.34 -28.52 8.10
CA TYR A 89 -13.25 -28.39 7.13
C TYR A 89 -11.96 -27.82 7.72
N LYS A 90 -11.82 -27.77 9.05
CA LYS A 90 -10.65 -27.18 9.71
C LYS A 90 -9.33 -27.76 9.19
N LYS A 91 -9.25 -29.07 8.98
CA LYS A 91 -8.04 -29.75 8.50
C LYS A 91 -7.71 -29.36 7.05
N ILE A 92 -8.71 -29.36 6.16
CA ILE A 92 -8.58 -28.86 4.78
C ILE A 92 -8.06 -27.42 4.78
N THR A 93 -8.65 -26.54 5.58
CA THR A 93 -8.24 -25.13 5.67
C THR A 93 -6.81 -24.99 6.18
N GLN A 94 -6.38 -25.79 7.18
CA GLN A 94 -5.00 -25.80 7.66
C GLN A 94 -4.00 -26.27 6.58
N PHE A 95 -4.38 -27.27 5.79
CA PHE A 95 -3.56 -27.75 4.68
C PHE A 95 -3.43 -26.69 3.57
N VAL A 96 -4.55 -26.11 3.14
CA VAL A 96 -4.55 -25.04 2.13
C VAL A 96 -3.71 -23.86 2.62
N ASP A 97 -3.85 -23.49 3.90
CA ASP A 97 -3.11 -22.40 4.49
C ASP A 97 -1.58 -22.61 4.43
N SER A 98 -1.10 -23.84 4.69
CA SER A 98 0.34 -24.16 4.68
C SER A 98 0.95 -24.17 3.28
N ILE A 99 0.13 -24.34 2.25
CA ILE A 99 0.55 -24.34 0.85
C ILE A 99 0.48 -22.94 0.23
N ILE A 100 -0.57 -22.18 0.54
CA ILE A 100 -0.83 -20.87 -0.07
C ILE A 100 -0.03 -19.75 0.58
N PHE A 101 0.07 -19.75 1.91
CA PHE A 101 0.67 -18.63 2.63
C PHE A 101 2.09 -18.97 3.07
N ASN A 102 3.06 -18.20 2.58
CA ASN A 102 4.43 -18.17 3.08
C ASN A 102 4.63 -17.12 4.20
N ILE A 103 3.54 -16.51 4.66
CA ILE A 103 3.52 -15.42 5.65
C ILE A 103 2.75 -15.91 6.89
N PRO A 104 3.28 -15.73 8.11
CA PRO A 104 2.66 -16.24 9.33
C PRO A 104 1.32 -15.56 9.63
N ALA A 105 0.37 -16.33 10.16
CA ALA A 105 -0.86 -15.78 10.71
C ALA A 105 -0.57 -15.11 12.07
N SER A 106 -1.01 -13.87 12.25
CA SER A 106 -0.90 -13.13 13.50
C SER A 106 -2.28 -12.90 14.09
N LYS A 107 -2.36 -12.87 15.42
CA LYS A 107 -3.52 -12.35 16.16
C LYS A 107 -3.36 -10.86 16.49
N ASN A 108 -2.13 -10.36 16.43
CA ASN A 108 -1.78 -8.99 16.78
C ASN A 108 -1.81 -8.12 15.53
N LEU A 109 -2.44 -6.96 15.67
CA LEU A 109 -2.49 -5.92 14.65
C LEU A 109 -1.41 -4.89 14.98
N ASP A 110 -0.36 -4.80 14.17
CA ASP A 110 0.66 -3.77 14.34
C ASP A 110 0.12 -2.37 14.03
N LEU A 111 0.86 -1.34 14.42
CA LEU A 111 0.42 0.05 14.24
C LEU A 111 0.23 0.43 12.77
N THR A 112 1.11 -0.03 11.88
CA THR A 112 1.09 0.29 10.44
C THR A 112 -0.08 -0.40 9.75
N LEU A 113 -0.26 -1.71 9.96
CA LEU A 113 -1.43 -2.41 9.41
C LEU A 113 -2.72 -1.85 10.01
N GLY A 114 -2.73 -1.56 11.31
CA GLY A 114 -3.87 -0.93 11.97
C GLY A 114 -4.23 0.42 11.34
N TRP A 115 -3.24 1.27 11.08
CA TRP A 115 -3.42 2.53 10.38
C TRP A 115 -3.98 2.30 8.98
N LEU A 116 -3.39 1.40 8.18
CA LEU A 116 -3.84 1.09 6.82
C LEU A 116 -5.31 0.68 6.82
N LEU A 117 -5.70 -0.25 7.67
CA LEU A 117 -7.09 -0.73 7.74
C LEU A 117 -8.07 0.37 8.14
N ASP A 118 -7.71 1.23 9.09
CA ASP A 118 -8.56 2.35 9.48
C ASP A 118 -8.76 3.31 8.29
N VAL A 119 -7.70 3.65 7.56
CA VAL A 119 -7.75 4.56 6.40
C VAL A 119 -8.52 3.94 5.24
N TYR A 120 -8.28 2.65 4.93
CA TYR A 120 -9.08 1.89 3.97
C TYR A 120 -10.57 1.94 4.34
N SER A 121 -10.90 1.72 5.62
CA SER A 121 -12.29 1.71 6.10
C SER A 121 -13.00 3.06 5.95
N SER A 122 -12.26 4.15 6.11
CA SER A 122 -12.83 5.49 6.32
C SER A 122 -12.69 6.43 5.12
N LYS A 123 -11.82 6.12 4.15
CA LYS A 123 -11.57 6.96 2.96
C LYS A 123 -12.87 7.31 2.24
N LYS A 124 -13.03 8.60 1.93
CA LYS A 124 -14.14 9.21 1.20
C LYS A 124 -13.62 10.30 0.26
N ILE A 125 -14.20 10.37 -0.94
CA ILE A 125 -13.98 11.47 -1.89
C ILE A 125 -14.78 12.68 -1.41
N ILE A 126 -14.24 13.89 -1.59
CA ILE A 126 -14.92 15.15 -1.31
C ILE A 126 -15.01 15.95 -2.62
N THR A 127 -16.23 16.21 -3.08
CA THR A 127 -16.48 16.87 -4.37
C THR A 127 -16.36 18.38 -4.32
N ASP A 128 -16.74 19.01 -3.20
CA ASP A 128 -16.96 20.47 -3.14
C ASP A 128 -16.07 21.19 -2.11
N HIS A 129 -14.89 20.64 -1.82
CA HIS A 129 -13.94 21.27 -0.90
C HIS A 129 -12.84 22.04 -1.65
N PRO A 130 -12.55 23.30 -1.29
CA PRO A 130 -11.64 24.16 -2.06
C PRO A 130 -10.22 23.61 -2.16
N TYR A 131 -9.72 22.90 -1.15
CA TYR A 131 -8.33 22.42 -1.11
C TYR A 131 -8.15 20.92 -1.27
N PHE A 132 -9.19 20.11 -1.00
CA PHE A 132 -9.02 18.66 -0.78
C PHE A 132 -9.93 17.84 -1.70
N ILE A 133 -9.40 16.74 -2.21
CA ILE A 133 -10.13 15.76 -3.05
C ILE A 133 -10.62 14.56 -2.25
N SER A 134 -9.95 14.23 -1.15
CA SER A 134 -10.34 13.10 -0.32
C SER A 134 -10.01 13.34 1.15
N ARG A 135 -10.77 12.67 2.02
CA ARG A 135 -10.49 12.57 3.45
C ARG A 135 -10.52 11.13 3.92
N SER A 136 -9.68 10.83 4.90
CA SER A 136 -9.69 9.55 5.61
C SER A 136 -9.44 9.78 7.09
N LYS A 137 -9.89 8.85 7.92
CA LYS A 137 -9.67 8.83 9.37
C LYS A 137 -8.88 7.60 9.79
N PHE A 138 -8.01 7.76 10.77
CA PHE A 138 -7.32 6.68 11.46
C PHE A 138 -7.47 6.83 12.95
N LYS A 139 -7.41 5.72 13.70
CA LYS A 139 -7.35 5.81 15.15
C LYS A 139 -5.90 6.01 15.58
N THR A 140 -5.63 7.16 16.16
CA THR A 140 -4.35 7.50 16.80
C THR A 140 -4.01 6.41 17.83
N LYS A 141 -2.96 5.63 17.56
CA LYS A 141 -2.50 4.54 18.43
C LYS A 141 -1.03 4.76 18.73
N ILE A 142 -0.72 4.80 20.02
CA ILE A 142 0.63 4.96 20.55
C ILE A 142 1.06 3.60 21.09
N LYS A 143 2.28 3.19 20.78
CA LYS A 143 2.91 1.99 21.34
C LYS A 143 4.11 2.43 22.18
N ASN A 144 4.23 1.85 23.37
CA ASN A 144 5.38 2.10 24.24
C ASN A 144 6.64 1.44 23.66
N GLY A 145 7.79 2.06 23.92
CA GLY A 145 9.09 1.69 23.40
C GLY A 145 9.38 2.34 22.04
N THR A 146 10.60 2.12 21.59
CA THR A 146 11.11 2.66 20.33
C THR A 146 10.43 2.01 19.11
N TYR A 147 10.50 2.67 17.95
CA TYR A 147 9.92 2.10 16.74
C TYR A 147 10.67 0.85 16.31
N GLU A 148 9.93 -0.25 16.14
CA GLU A 148 10.41 -1.47 15.51
C GLU A 148 9.68 -1.66 14.18
N SER A 149 10.44 -1.86 13.11
CA SER A 149 9.85 -2.16 11.81
C SER A 149 8.98 -3.42 11.91
N PRO A 150 7.72 -3.38 11.41
CA PRO A 150 6.84 -4.53 11.51
C PRO A 150 7.35 -5.69 10.64
N SER A 151 6.97 -6.91 11.02
CA SER A 151 7.21 -8.11 10.21
C SER A 151 6.01 -8.41 9.32
N SER A 152 6.26 -8.97 8.13
CA SER A 152 5.17 -9.41 7.25
C SER A 152 4.35 -10.50 7.94
N HIS A 153 3.03 -10.33 7.97
CA HIS A 153 2.10 -11.27 8.59
C HIS A 153 0.73 -11.21 7.89
N ARG A 154 -0.16 -12.14 8.24
CA ARG A 154 -1.54 -12.12 7.77
C ARG A 154 -2.53 -12.14 8.93
N ILE A 155 -3.69 -11.52 8.73
CA ILE A 155 -4.79 -11.53 9.70
C ILE A 155 -6.09 -11.93 9.00
N LEU A 156 -6.98 -12.61 9.72
CA LEU A 156 -8.29 -12.95 9.19
C LEU A 156 -9.27 -11.82 9.52
N VAL A 157 -9.80 -11.15 8.50
CA VAL A 157 -10.75 -10.04 8.66
C VAL A 157 -12.12 -10.44 8.15
N LYS A 158 -13.16 -9.87 8.75
CA LYS A 158 -14.56 -10.15 8.44
C LYS A 158 -15.37 -8.89 8.18
N GLY A 159 -16.47 -9.04 7.44
CA GLY A 159 -17.52 -8.03 7.33
C GLY A 159 -17.25 -6.91 6.32
N LYS A 160 -17.79 -5.71 6.60
CA LYS A 160 -17.82 -4.59 5.64
C LYS A 160 -16.44 -4.11 5.19
N LEU A 161 -15.42 -4.23 6.05
CA LEU A 161 -14.05 -3.83 5.74
C LEU A 161 -13.47 -4.62 4.57
N VAL A 162 -13.63 -5.95 4.59
CA VAL A 162 -13.17 -6.85 3.52
C VAL A 162 -13.79 -6.47 2.19
N LYS A 163 -15.11 -6.25 2.15
CA LYS A 163 -15.81 -5.86 0.93
C LYS A 163 -15.24 -4.56 0.35
N LYS A 164 -14.97 -3.57 1.20
CA LYS A 164 -14.39 -2.30 0.77
C LYS A 164 -12.97 -2.45 0.21
N ILE A 165 -12.13 -3.26 0.86
CA ILE A 165 -10.76 -3.52 0.38
C ILE A 165 -10.79 -4.31 -0.93
N ASN A 166 -11.59 -5.38 -1.02
CA ASN A 166 -11.76 -6.16 -2.26
C ASN A 166 -12.22 -5.29 -3.44
N GLN A 167 -13.16 -4.37 -3.21
CA GLN A 167 -13.61 -3.43 -4.24
C GLN A 167 -12.48 -2.52 -4.72
N LEU A 168 -11.68 -1.95 -3.80
CA LEU A 168 -10.52 -1.11 -4.15
C LEU A 168 -9.42 -1.92 -4.86
N HIS A 169 -9.27 -3.18 -4.49
CA HIS A 169 -8.34 -4.13 -5.09
C HIS A 169 -8.87 -4.73 -6.40
N GLN A 170 -10.09 -4.40 -6.83
CA GLN A 170 -10.75 -4.95 -8.02
C GLN A 170 -10.88 -6.48 -8.00
N LYS A 171 -11.15 -7.04 -6.82
CA LYS A 171 -11.49 -8.47 -6.68
C LYS A 171 -12.99 -8.65 -6.80
N SER A 172 -13.40 -9.67 -7.55
CA SER A 172 -14.81 -10.00 -7.82
C SER A 172 -15.55 -10.64 -6.65
N ASP A 173 -14.93 -10.67 -5.47
CA ASP A 173 -15.28 -11.59 -4.41
C ASP A 173 -16.37 -11.07 -3.44
N THR A 174 -17.31 -11.96 -3.09
CA THR A 174 -18.50 -11.72 -2.26
C THR A 174 -18.44 -12.32 -0.84
N THR A 175 -17.33 -12.97 -0.47
CA THR A 175 -17.16 -13.74 0.77
C THR A 175 -17.27 -12.88 2.03
N ALA A 176 -17.65 -13.50 3.15
CA ALA A 176 -17.81 -12.82 4.44
C ALA A 176 -16.47 -12.58 5.15
N LYS A 177 -15.43 -13.35 4.80
CA LYS A 177 -14.08 -13.26 5.38
C LYS A 177 -13.00 -13.33 4.31
N SER A 178 -11.90 -12.63 4.55
CA SER A 178 -10.69 -12.74 3.75
C SER A 178 -9.46 -12.66 4.65
N TRP A 179 -8.41 -13.37 4.26
CA TRP A 179 -7.09 -13.11 4.78
C TRP A 179 -6.60 -11.78 4.23
N ILE A 180 -6.13 -10.89 5.11
CA ILE A 180 -5.36 -9.72 4.71
C ILE A 180 -3.90 -10.08 4.92
N THR A 181 -3.13 -10.18 3.85
CA THR A 181 -1.68 -10.32 3.91
C THR A 181 -1.05 -8.93 3.93
N PHE A 182 -0.12 -8.68 4.84
CA PHE A 182 0.64 -7.45 4.95
C PHE A 182 2.11 -7.74 4.65
N ASP A 183 2.67 -7.09 3.62
CA ASP A 183 4.07 -7.22 3.25
C ASP A 183 4.89 -6.03 3.78
N ALA A 184 5.27 -6.14 5.05
CA ALA A 184 6.00 -5.09 5.76
C ALA A 184 7.42 -4.86 5.19
N ASN A 185 8.01 -5.84 4.51
CA ASN A 185 9.33 -5.70 3.87
C ASN A 185 9.35 -4.54 2.87
N LEU A 186 8.21 -4.27 2.23
CA LEU A 186 8.06 -3.20 1.27
C LEU A 186 8.16 -1.81 1.91
N LEU A 187 8.00 -1.66 3.24
CA LEU A 187 8.15 -0.38 3.92
C LEU A 187 9.59 0.16 3.87
N ASN A 188 10.57 -0.74 3.92
CA ASN A 188 11.99 -0.40 4.08
C ASN A 188 12.84 -0.74 2.84
N ASN A 189 12.38 -1.65 1.97
CA ASN A 189 13.15 -2.09 0.79
C ASN A 189 12.99 -1.16 -0.42
N ALA A 190 12.57 0.07 -0.19
CA ALA A 190 12.37 1.06 -1.23
C ALA A 190 13.72 1.55 -1.76
N ARG A 191 13.92 1.49 -3.08
CA ARG A 191 15.09 2.08 -3.75
C ARG A 191 14.94 3.60 -3.78
N GLN A 192 15.97 4.31 -3.37
CA GLN A 192 16.02 5.76 -3.48
C GLN A 192 16.19 6.20 -4.95
N ILE A 193 15.70 7.39 -5.28
CA ILE A 193 15.91 8.03 -6.59
C ILE A 193 16.80 9.27 -6.47
N THR A 194 17.14 9.70 -5.25
CA THR A 194 17.99 10.88 -5.03
C THR A 194 19.48 10.55 -5.13
N GLU A 195 20.25 11.54 -5.57
CA GLU A 195 21.64 11.45 -6.05
C GLU A 195 22.69 11.12 -4.98
N TYR A 196 22.37 11.23 -3.69
CA TYR A 196 23.39 11.42 -2.65
C TYR A 196 23.72 10.18 -1.80
N GLU A 197 22.83 9.19 -1.69
CA GLU A 197 23.11 7.95 -0.94
C GLU A 197 22.63 6.71 -1.70
N LEU A 198 23.60 5.90 -2.16
CA LEU A 198 23.29 4.64 -2.84
C LEU A 198 22.77 3.55 -1.88
N ASN A 199 22.94 3.73 -0.56
CA ASN A 199 22.57 2.80 0.50
C ASN A 199 21.93 3.55 1.68
N PRO A 200 20.65 3.96 1.59
CA PRO A 200 20.00 4.68 2.68
C PRO A 200 19.87 3.80 3.91
N SER A 201 20.03 4.41 5.10
CA SER A 201 19.59 3.81 6.35
C SER A 201 18.10 4.08 6.54
N TRP A 202 17.34 3.01 6.79
CA TRP A 202 15.93 3.12 7.16
C TRP A 202 15.76 2.67 8.60
N PRO A 203 15.02 3.41 9.43
CA PRO A 203 14.35 4.69 9.15
C PRO A 203 15.31 5.90 9.05
N GLN A 204 14.94 6.93 8.28
CA GLN A 204 15.66 8.20 8.16
C GLN A 204 15.07 9.23 9.13
N PHE A 205 15.92 9.88 9.93
CA PHE A 205 15.56 11.04 10.74
C PHE A 205 15.25 12.26 9.86
N ILE A 206 14.16 12.97 10.14
CA ILE A 206 13.73 14.13 9.36
C ILE A 206 13.91 15.42 10.15
N ASP A 207 13.29 15.51 11.32
CA ASP A 207 13.26 16.71 12.14
C ASP A 207 12.80 16.37 13.56
N SER A 208 12.90 17.33 14.48
CA SER A 208 12.38 17.23 15.84
C SER A 208 11.55 18.46 16.24
N VAL A 209 10.42 18.21 16.88
CA VAL A 209 9.54 19.25 17.43
C VAL A 209 9.46 19.05 18.95
N GLY A 210 10.35 19.74 19.67
CA GLY A 210 10.53 19.51 21.10
C GLY A 210 11.03 18.08 21.36
N PRO A 211 10.35 17.27 22.20
CA PRO A 211 10.77 15.90 22.49
C PRO A 211 10.30 14.86 21.46
N ILE A 212 9.62 15.30 20.39
CA ILE A 212 9.07 14.41 19.37
C ILE A 212 9.99 14.44 18.16
N GLU A 213 10.54 13.29 17.82
CA GLU A 213 11.32 13.07 16.61
C GLU A 213 10.42 12.55 15.49
N ILE A 214 10.70 12.98 14.26
CA ILE A 214 9.96 12.59 13.06
C ILE A 214 10.89 11.75 12.19
N TYR A 215 10.42 10.57 11.83
CA TYR A 215 11.15 9.63 11.00
C TYR A 215 10.32 9.25 9.77
N LYS A 216 11.02 8.94 8.68
CA LYS A 216 10.40 8.31 7.51
C LYS A 216 11.12 7.04 7.10
N THR A 217 10.37 6.13 6.52
CA THR A 217 10.89 5.05 5.68
C THR A 217 10.60 5.39 4.22
N GLY A 218 10.91 4.47 3.31
CA GLY A 218 10.50 4.60 1.92
C GLY A 218 8.97 4.74 1.73
N HIS A 219 8.14 4.20 2.64
CA HIS A 219 6.67 4.18 2.54
C HIS A 219 5.90 4.48 3.82
N SER A 220 6.57 4.80 4.92
CA SER A 220 5.93 5.13 6.19
C SER A 220 6.50 6.42 6.77
N VAL A 221 5.68 7.16 7.51
CA VAL A 221 6.12 8.24 8.39
C VAL A 221 5.63 7.90 9.79
N PHE A 222 6.52 8.00 10.77
CA PHE A 222 6.18 7.83 12.17
C PHE A 222 6.86 8.89 13.01
N ILE A 223 6.30 9.09 14.20
CA ILE A 223 6.90 9.92 15.24
C ILE A 223 7.31 9.04 16.40
N GLU A 224 8.33 9.50 17.11
CA GLU A 224 8.89 8.79 18.25
C GLU A 224 9.33 9.78 19.33
N THR A 225 9.27 9.32 20.57
CA THR A 225 10.00 9.88 21.71
C THR A 225 10.79 8.74 22.34
N ASP A 226 11.62 9.03 23.33
CA ASP A 226 12.40 8.03 24.08
C ASP A 226 11.60 6.83 24.61
N THR A 227 10.27 6.96 24.74
CA THR A 227 9.42 5.95 25.38
C THR A 227 8.22 5.51 24.56
N MET A 228 7.97 6.10 23.39
CA MET A 228 6.79 5.77 22.60
C MET A 228 6.95 6.11 21.13
N HIS A 229 6.23 5.39 20.27
CA HIS A 229 6.12 5.72 18.86
C HIS A 229 4.69 5.62 18.35
N GLN A 230 4.46 6.28 17.22
CA GLN A 230 3.19 6.28 16.52
C GLN A 230 3.38 6.43 15.01
N VAL A 231 2.65 5.63 14.24
CA VAL A 231 2.56 5.79 12.77
C VAL A 231 1.65 6.97 12.42
N LEU A 232 2.17 7.87 11.59
CA LEU A 232 1.46 9.03 11.04
C LEU A 232 0.84 8.74 9.67
N PHE A 233 1.61 8.07 8.81
CA PHE A 233 1.28 7.90 7.40
C PHE A 233 1.88 6.62 6.85
N ALA A 234 1.15 5.93 5.97
CA ALA A 234 1.70 4.89 5.10
C ALA A 234 1.25 5.11 3.65
N SER A 235 2.20 5.14 2.72
CA SER A 235 1.94 5.21 1.28
C SER A 235 1.53 3.83 0.78
N ASP A 236 0.31 3.71 0.27
CA ASP A 236 -0.20 2.50 -0.34
C ASP A 236 -0.79 2.81 -1.73
N GLY A 237 -0.33 2.06 -2.73
CA GLY A 237 -0.63 2.35 -4.12
C GLY A 237 -2.09 2.16 -4.48
N VAL A 238 -2.79 1.19 -3.89
CA VAL A 238 -4.22 1.01 -4.12
C VAL A 238 -5.04 2.06 -3.38
N LEU A 239 -4.69 2.37 -2.14
CA LEU A 239 -5.41 3.32 -1.29
C LEU A 239 -5.39 4.75 -1.84
N PHE A 240 -4.23 5.20 -2.31
CA PHE A 240 -4.03 6.55 -2.81
C PHE A 240 -3.84 6.61 -4.33
N GLN A 241 -4.07 5.52 -5.07
CA GLN A 241 -3.76 5.45 -6.51
C GLN A 241 -2.33 5.91 -6.81
N ASN A 242 -1.42 5.63 -5.87
CA ASN A 242 -0.03 6.00 -6.01
C ASN A 242 0.67 4.95 -6.89
N LEU A 243 1.22 5.39 -8.03
CA LEU A 243 1.82 4.50 -9.03
C LEU A 243 3.21 3.98 -8.64
N GLN A 244 3.75 4.40 -7.49
CA GLN A 244 5.04 3.91 -7.01
C GLN A 244 4.99 2.39 -6.92
N LYS A 245 5.81 1.72 -7.71
CA LYS A 245 6.22 0.33 -7.38
C LYS A 245 6.75 0.43 -5.96
N LEU A 246 6.18 -0.29 -4.98
CA LEU A 246 6.68 -0.31 -3.59
C LEU A 246 8.19 -0.62 -3.47
N ASN A 247 8.81 -1.00 -4.58
CA ASN A 247 10.25 -1.07 -4.81
C ASN A 247 10.98 0.30 -4.89
N TRP A 248 10.29 1.44 -4.90
CA TRP A 248 10.87 2.80 -4.97
C TRP A 248 10.41 3.65 -3.80
N GLU A 249 11.25 4.57 -3.35
CA GLU A 249 10.89 5.54 -2.32
C GLU A 249 9.65 6.33 -2.73
N SER A 250 8.71 6.41 -1.80
CA SER A 250 7.45 7.11 -2.00
C SER A 250 7.37 8.47 -1.37
N ILE A 251 7.98 8.64 -0.20
CA ILE A 251 7.84 9.84 0.62
C ILE A 251 9.04 10.73 0.33
N GLN A 252 8.79 11.77 -0.45
CA GLN A 252 9.81 12.71 -0.90
C GLN A 252 10.23 13.63 0.25
N GLN A 253 9.24 14.23 0.90
CA GLN A 253 9.46 15.24 1.91
C GLN A 253 8.35 15.16 2.96
N VAL A 254 8.75 15.37 4.22
CA VAL A 254 7.85 15.55 5.36
C VAL A 254 8.15 16.92 5.96
N GLY A 255 7.11 17.64 6.35
CA GLY A 255 7.22 18.94 7.00
C GLY A 255 6.13 19.13 8.04
N THR A 256 6.27 20.13 8.90
CA THR A 256 5.34 20.39 10.00
C THR A 256 4.83 21.82 9.96
N TYR A 257 3.60 22.00 10.43
CA TYR A 257 3.00 23.32 10.63
C TYR A 257 1.99 23.29 11.76
N LYS A 258 2.31 23.95 12.87
CA LYS A 258 1.49 23.94 14.09
C LYS A 258 1.20 22.48 14.49
N LYS A 259 -0.06 22.03 14.37
CA LYS A 259 -0.50 20.66 14.69
C LYS A 259 -0.56 19.71 13.48
N TYR A 260 -0.23 20.21 12.29
CA TYR A 260 -0.35 19.49 11.04
C TYR A 260 1.00 18.95 10.57
N TYR A 261 0.97 17.77 9.98
CA TYR A 261 2.08 17.19 9.22
C TYR A 261 1.75 17.23 7.74
N LEU A 262 2.70 17.66 6.92
CA LEU A 262 2.61 17.60 5.47
C LEU A 262 3.50 16.48 4.94
N VAL A 263 2.94 15.64 4.08
CA VAL A 263 3.65 14.53 3.45
C VAL A 263 3.54 14.67 1.94
N LEU A 264 4.66 14.96 1.29
CA LEU A 264 4.77 14.97 -0.16
C LEU A 264 5.24 13.61 -0.65
N THR A 265 4.52 13.05 -1.60
CA THR A 265 4.84 11.75 -2.20
C THR A 265 5.27 11.89 -3.67
N GLN A 266 6.27 11.10 -4.07
CA GLN A 266 6.88 11.13 -5.41
C GLN A 266 6.52 9.88 -6.23
N PRO A 267 5.76 9.99 -7.32
CA PRO A 267 5.16 8.86 -8.04
C PRO A 267 6.11 8.19 -9.06
N TYR A 268 7.43 8.12 -8.83
CA TYR A 268 8.36 7.81 -9.93
C TYR A 268 8.11 6.43 -10.60
N PRO A 269 8.15 6.32 -11.95
CA PRO A 269 8.41 7.37 -12.94
C PRO A 269 7.36 8.50 -12.89
N GLY A 270 7.85 9.74 -12.81
CA GLY A 270 7.17 10.91 -12.23
C GLY A 270 5.89 11.38 -12.94
N ILE A 271 4.77 10.68 -12.75
CA ILE A 271 3.50 11.00 -13.45
C ILE A 271 2.61 11.97 -12.65
N GLU A 272 2.52 11.85 -11.32
CA GLU A 272 1.74 12.77 -10.44
C GLU A 272 2.11 12.77 -8.94
N ASN A 273 2.56 13.90 -8.40
CA ASN A 273 2.94 14.03 -6.98
C ASN A 273 1.70 14.35 -6.14
N LYS A 274 1.60 13.74 -4.96
CA LYS A 274 0.48 14.00 -4.03
C LYS A 274 0.99 14.60 -2.74
N LEU A 275 0.32 15.66 -2.31
CA LEU A 275 0.53 16.28 -1.01
C LEU A 275 -0.62 15.88 -0.09
N PHE A 276 -0.27 15.49 1.13
CA PHE A 276 -1.22 15.17 2.19
C PHE A 276 -1.04 16.11 3.38
N LEU A 277 -2.15 16.52 3.99
CA LEU A 277 -2.17 17.18 5.29
C LEU A 277 -2.72 16.19 6.32
N ILE A 278 -2.03 16.03 7.44
CA ILE A 278 -2.37 15.09 8.51
C ILE A 278 -2.56 15.85 9.81
N ASP A 279 -3.75 15.75 10.41
CA ASP A 279 -4.01 16.17 11.79
C ASP A 279 -3.90 14.94 12.68
N LEU A 280 -2.79 14.84 13.39
CA LEU A 280 -2.47 13.68 14.21
C LEU A 280 -3.44 13.50 15.38
N LEU A 281 -3.80 14.60 16.06
CA LEU A 281 -4.66 14.58 17.23
C LEU A 281 -6.07 14.10 16.86
N ARG A 282 -6.55 14.51 15.68
CA ARG A 282 -7.87 14.11 15.18
C ARG A 282 -7.86 12.81 14.40
N GLY A 283 -6.68 12.26 14.10
CA GLY A 283 -6.52 11.10 13.25
C GLY A 283 -7.09 11.33 11.85
N LEU A 284 -6.84 12.50 11.25
CA LEU A 284 -7.41 12.91 9.96
C LEU A 284 -6.32 13.04 8.90
N ILE A 285 -6.59 12.53 7.71
CA ILE A 285 -5.74 12.67 6.52
C ILE A 285 -6.55 13.33 5.42
N LEU A 286 -5.99 14.37 4.82
CA LEU A 286 -6.59 15.12 3.73
C LEU A 286 -5.65 15.10 2.52
N GLU A 287 -6.16 14.67 1.38
CA GLU A 287 -5.43 14.67 0.11
C GLU A 287 -5.72 15.97 -0.63
N PHE A 288 -4.69 16.76 -0.92
CA PHE A 288 -4.84 18.00 -1.67
C PHE A 288 -5.29 17.73 -3.10
N ARG A 289 -6.08 18.65 -3.66
CA ARG A 289 -6.46 18.57 -5.07
C ARG A 289 -5.31 18.99 -5.98
N LYS A 290 -5.21 18.36 -7.13
CA LYS A 290 -4.15 18.65 -8.10
C LYS A 290 -4.24 20.06 -8.69
N ASP A 291 -5.43 20.58 -9.00
CA ASP A 291 -5.63 21.99 -9.44
C ASP A 291 -5.13 23.01 -8.43
N VAL A 292 -5.35 22.71 -7.16
CA VAL A 292 -4.96 23.58 -6.07
C VAL A 292 -3.45 23.63 -5.95
N LEU A 293 -2.75 22.54 -6.27
CA LEU A 293 -1.29 22.47 -6.22
C LEU A 293 -0.62 22.90 -7.54
N LEU A 294 -1.19 22.53 -8.68
CA LEU A 294 -0.60 22.59 -10.02
C LEU A 294 -1.63 23.05 -11.05
N ASP A 295 -1.21 23.71 -12.13
CA ASP A 295 -2.09 24.04 -13.26
C ASP A 295 -2.37 22.77 -14.10
N PHE A 296 -3.66 22.41 -14.26
CA PHE A 296 -4.12 21.23 -15.00
C PHE A 296 -3.62 21.16 -16.45
N LYS A 297 -3.23 22.29 -17.04
CA LYS A 297 -2.81 22.34 -18.46
C LYS A 297 -1.53 21.56 -18.75
N ASN A 298 -0.75 21.18 -17.73
CA ASN A 298 0.55 20.58 -17.95
C ASN A 298 0.84 19.38 -17.03
N TYR A 299 0.59 18.17 -17.53
CA TYR A 299 0.85 16.90 -16.85
C TYR A 299 2.33 16.67 -16.49
N TYR A 300 3.24 17.46 -17.04
CA TYR A 300 4.68 17.37 -16.77
C TYR A 300 5.12 18.20 -15.55
N LEU A 301 4.21 18.95 -14.92
CA LEU A 301 4.55 19.72 -13.71
C LEU A 301 4.46 18.83 -12.47
N ASN A 302 5.46 18.96 -11.60
CA ASN A 302 5.52 18.25 -10.33
C ASN A 302 6.07 19.16 -9.22
N ILE A 303 5.69 18.87 -7.97
CA ILE A 303 6.25 19.53 -6.79
C ILE A 303 7.61 18.91 -6.50
N GLU A 304 8.67 19.70 -6.61
CA GLU A 304 10.05 19.30 -6.30
C GLU A 304 10.34 19.36 -4.80
N SER A 305 9.76 20.33 -4.13
CA SER A 305 9.82 20.47 -2.69
C SER A 305 8.74 21.45 -2.25
N PHE A 306 8.53 21.54 -0.95
CA PHE A 306 7.77 22.61 -0.35
C PHE A 306 8.52 23.22 0.83
N ASP A 307 8.13 24.42 1.22
CA ASP A 307 8.56 25.05 2.47
C ASP A 307 7.37 25.75 3.13
N ILE A 308 7.46 26.00 4.43
CA ILE A 308 6.42 26.63 5.22
C ILE A 308 7.02 27.78 5.99
N MET A 309 6.64 29.00 5.61
CA MET A 309 7.14 30.23 6.23
C MET A 309 5.96 31.16 6.53
N GLU A 310 5.92 31.74 7.73
CA GLU A 310 4.96 32.79 8.10
C GLU A 310 3.49 32.49 7.73
N ASP A 311 3.04 31.26 8.03
CA ASP A 311 1.68 30.77 7.73
C ASP A 311 1.35 30.60 6.21
N GLU A 312 2.36 30.57 5.35
CA GLU A 312 2.24 30.27 3.91
C GLU A 312 2.95 28.95 3.56
N LEU A 313 2.29 28.11 2.75
CA LEU A 313 2.87 26.91 2.14
C LEU A 313 3.42 27.28 0.76
N PHE A 314 4.73 27.30 0.62
CA PHE A 314 5.43 27.51 -0.63
C PHE A 314 5.66 26.18 -1.33
N LEU A 315 5.25 26.08 -2.59
CA LEU A 315 5.45 24.92 -3.45
C LEU A 315 6.45 25.28 -4.55
N PHE A 316 7.53 24.52 -4.65
CA PHE A 316 8.54 24.66 -5.69
C PHE A 316 8.23 23.66 -6.81
N ILE A 317 7.80 24.18 -7.96
CA ILE A 317 7.24 23.42 -9.06
C ILE A 317 8.25 23.38 -10.21
N ARG A 318 8.62 22.17 -10.62
CA ARG A 318 9.48 21.93 -11.79
C ARG A 318 8.71 21.24 -12.91
N LYS A 319 9.30 21.20 -14.11
CA LYS A 319 8.78 20.44 -15.26
C LYS A 319 9.66 19.22 -15.51
N SER A 320 9.14 18.01 -15.32
CA SER A 320 9.87 16.78 -15.64
C SER A 320 9.69 16.37 -17.12
N PRO A 321 10.72 15.88 -17.84
CA PRO A 321 12.11 15.70 -17.41
C PRO A 321 13.02 16.89 -17.74
N ASN A 322 12.48 18.09 -17.98
CA ASN A 322 13.28 19.26 -18.37
C ASN A 322 13.98 19.88 -17.15
N PHE A 323 15.22 19.48 -16.90
CA PHE A 323 16.04 19.98 -15.80
C PHE A 323 16.46 21.45 -15.96
N ASP A 324 16.41 22.01 -17.17
CA ASP A 324 16.70 23.43 -17.42
C ASP A 324 15.47 24.33 -17.19
N TYR A 325 14.34 23.75 -16.75
CA TYR A 325 13.13 24.50 -16.47
C TYR A 325 13.27 25.33 -15.19
N LYS A 326 13.12 26.65 -15.29
CA LYS A 326 13.09 27.55 -14.13
C LYS A 326 11.99 27.14 -13.15
N ILE A 327 12.39 26.79 -11.93
CA ILE A 327 11.48 26.45 -10.82
C ILE A 327 10.46 27.58 -10.66
N LYS A 328 9.18 27.21 -10.64
CA LYS A 328 8.08 28.12 -10.35
C LYS A 328 7.72 28.01 -8.88
N GLU A 329 7.42 29.13 -8.26
CA GLU A 329 6.94 29.19 -6.89
C GLU A 329 5.42 29.40 -6.90
N LYS A 330 4.72 28.73 -5.99
CA LYS A 330 3.31 28.95 -5.69
C LYS A 330 3.11 28.94 -4.19
N SER A 331 2.50 29.98 -3.63
CA SER A 331 2.11 30.01 -2.23
C SER A 331 0.65 29.67 -2.01
N ILE A 332 0.33 29.08 -0.86
CA ILE A 332 -1.02 28.80 -0.40
C ILE A 332 -1.11 29.12 1.09
N SER A 333 -2.05 29.99 1.47
CA SER A 333 -2.23 30.38 2.86
C SER A 333 -2.69 29.21 3.74
N MET A 334 -1.89 28.89 4.76
CA MET A 334 -2.20 27.85 5.73
C MET A 334 -3.35 28.25 6.66
N ILE A 335 -3.57 29.55 6.89
CA ILE A 335 -4.71 30.07 7.64
C ILE A 335 -6.02 29.73 6.91
N LEU A 336 -6.06 29.93 5.59
CA LEU A 336 -7.24 29.58 4.79
C LEU A 336 -7.47 28.06 4.75
N ILE A 337 -6.40 27.28 4.70
CA ILE A 337 -6.47 25.81 4.80
C ILE A 337 -7.07 25.40 6.16
N ASP A 338 -6.55 25.89 7.29
CA ASP A 338 -7.08 25.57 8.63
C ASP A 338 -8.56 25.91 8.77
N ASN A 339 -8.97 27.09 8.28
CA ASN A 339 -10.37 27.51 8.30
C ASN A 339 -11.26 26.62 7.43
N SER A 340 -10.78 26.17 6.27
CA SER A 340 -11.53 25.25 5.41
C SER A 340 -11.77 23.88 6.05
N ILE A 341 -10.83 23.39 6.87
CA ILE A 341 -10.94 22.11 7.57
C ILE A 341 -12.09 22.14 8.58
N LYS A 342 -12.31 23.27 9.26
CA LYS A 342 -13.44 23.44 10.20
C LYS A 342 -14.80 23.21 9.53
N ILE A 343 -14.92 23.52 8.23
CA ILE A 343 -16.15 23.31 7.45
C ILE A 343 -16.44 21.81 7.28
N LEU A 344 -15.41 20.97 7.12
CA LEU A 344 -15.54 19.51 7.02
C LEU A 344 -16.01 18.84 8.32
N GLU A 345 -16.01 19.59 9.42
CA GLU A 345 -16.40 19.13 10.76
C GLU A 345 -17.84 19.51 11.11
N SER A 346 -18.41 20.50 10.42
CA SER A 346 -19.79 20.97 10.60
C SER A 346 -20.85 20.15 9.83
N LYS A 347 -20.42 19.15 9.06
CA LYS A 347 -21.24 18.23 8.26
C LYS A 347 -20.94 16.79 8.63
#